data_AF-A0A1F5WUD8-F1
#
_entry.id   AF-A0A1F5WUD8-F1
#
_cell.length_a   1.000
_cell.length_b   1.000
_cell.length_c   1.000
_cell.angle_alpha   90.00
_cell.angle_beta   90.00
_cell.angle_gamma   90.00
#
_symmetry.space_group_name_H-M   'P 1'
#
loop_
_entity.id
_entity.type
_entity.pdbx_description
1 polymer ?
#
loop_
_entity_poly.entity_id
_entity_poly.type
_entity_poly.pdbx_seq_one_letter_code
_entity_poly.pdbx_strand_id
1 'polypeptide(L)'
;MNQIRDDVLSYREMCEAENVQTLQRGMNFRLNPKYSVILMSQRSNAPYRDKILSDGITVEYEGHDQPRTRYIINPKYLDQPRATINGTFTQNGHFALAVDKFKRHEEGAELVKVYEKILPGVWSLKGFFDLVDYKIELDGKRNVFVFILSLSAEQNTDSKAKIDLKHTRLIQSEVKMEVWKRDHGKCVKCGSTKNLHFDHELPFSKGGTSLTSKNVRLLCMEHNLAKSAKIE
;
A
#
# COMPACT_ATOMS: atom_id res chain seq x y z
N MET A 1 15.15 -8.58 11.83
CA MET A 1 14.56 -9.45 10.80
C MET A 1 13.95 -8.56 9.73
N ASN A 2 14.03 -9.05 8.50
CA ASN A 2 13.98 -8.34 7.22
C ASN A 2 12.96 -7.20 7.08
N GLN A 3 13.42 -6.13 6.44
CA GLN A 3 12.64 -5.01 5.95
C GLN A 3 11.65 -5.54 4.89
N ILE A 4 10.41 -5.80 5.31
CA ILE A 4 9.34 -6.34 4.44
C ILE A 4 8.91 -5.21 3.50
N ARG A 5 9.55 -5.14 2.34
CA ARG A 5 9.19 -4.24 1.24
C ARG A 5 9.19 -5.07 -0.02
N ASP A 6 8.08 -4.97 -0.74
CA ASP A 6 7.84 -5.69 -1.98
C ASP A 6 7.75 -7.22 -1.84
N ASP A 7 7.49 -7.72 -0.64
CA ASP A 7 7.02 -9.09 -0.39
C ASP A 7 5.74 -9.34 -1.16
N VAL A 8 5.62 -10.53 -1.74
CA VAL A 8 4.44 -11.02 -2.42
C VAL A 8 3.64 -11.88 -1.45
N LEU A 9 2.38 -11.51 -1.29
CA LEU A 9 1.43 -12.18 -0.39
C LEU A 9 0.22 -12.65 -1.19
N SER A 10 -0.25 -13.86 -0.92
CA SER A 10 -1.62 -14.23 -1.22
C SER A 10 -2.60 -13.41 -0.35
N TYR A 11 -3.86 -13.33 -0.76
CA TYR A 11 -4.90 -12.69 0.07
C TYR A 11 -4.98 -13.30 1.49
N ARG A 12 -4.78 -14.62 1.61
CA ARG A 12 -4.80 -15.32 2.90
C ARG A 12 -3.61 -14.91 3.77
N GLU A 13 -2.40 -14.94 3.22
CA GLU A 13 -1.19 -14.52 3.96
C GLU A 13 -1.28 -13.05 4.39
N MET A 14 -1.87 -12.17 3.57
CA MET A 14 -2.14 -10.78 3.95
C MET A 14 -3.12 -10.68 5.13
N CYS A 15 -4.19 -11.46 5.15
CA CYS A 15 -5.13 -11.48 6.27
C CYS A 15 -4.47 -12.03 7.55
N GLU A 16 -3.68 -13.10 7.43
CA GLU A 16 -2.92 -13.68 8.54
C GLU A 16 -1.88 -12.68 9.09
N ALA A 17 -1.20 -11.92 8.23
CA ALA A 17 -0.25 -10.89 8.63
C ALA A 17 -0.89 -9.75 9.44
N GLU A 18 -2.18 -9.50 9.23
CA GLU A 18 -2.97 -8.52 9.98
C GLU A 18 -3.77 -9.14 11.14
N ASN A 19 -3.56 -10.43 11.42
CA ASN A 19 -4.25 -11.20 12.45
C ASN A 19 -5.79 -11.12 12.36
N VAL A 20 -6.31 -11.19 11.13
CA VAL A 20 -7.75 -11.18 10.86
C VAL A 20 -8.14 -12.32 9.94
N GLN A 21 -9.40 -12.77 10.02
CA GLN A 21 -9.91 -13.78 9.11
C GLN A 21 -10.11 -13.24 7.68
N THR A 22 -10.58 -12.00 7.57
CA THR A 22 -10.86 -11.37 6.27
C THR A 22 -10.68 -9.86 6.32
N LEU A 23 -10.12 -9.29 5.26
CA LEU A 23 -10.09 -7.84 5.01
C LEU A 23 -11.16 -7.48 3.97
N GLN A 24 -12.35 -7.14 4.45
CA GLN A 24 -13.51 -6.86 3.59
C GLN A 24 -13.56 -5.44 3.04
N ARG A 25 -12.84 -4.52 3.70
CA ARG A 25 -12.76 -3.10 3.32
C ARG A 25 -11.34 -2.80 2.87
N GLY A 26 -11.21 -1.89 1.91
CA GLY A 26 -9.89 -1.45 1.47
C GLY A 26 -9.23 -0.46 2.42
N MET A 27 -9.95 0.14 3.37
CA MET A 27 -9.34 0.95 4.43
C MET A 27 -9.86 0.51 5.80
N ASN A 28 -8.93 0.40 6.75
CA ASN A 28 -9.18 -0.13 8.09
C ASN A 28 -8.38 0.69 9.11
N PHE A 29 -9.03 1.68 9.72
CA PHE A 29 -8.46 2.57 10.72
C PHE A 29 -8.21 1.80 12.01
N ARG A 30 -6.96 1.81 12.46
CA ARG A 30 -6.48 1.12 13.68
C ARG A 30 -7.01 -0.30 13.83
N LEU A 31 -7.02 -1.05 12.73
CA LEU A 31 -7.21 -2.51 12.77
C LEU A 31 -6.18 -3.16 13.70
N ASN A 32 -4.98 -2.59 13.71
CA ASN A 32 -3.96 -2.80 14.72
C ASN A 32 -3.92 -1.57 15.65
N PRO A 33 -3.70 -1.72 16.97
CA PRO A 33 -3.58 -0.58 17.88
C PRO A 33 -2.45 0.41 17.53
N LYS A 34 -1.40 -0.06 16.84
CA LYS A 34 -0.23 0.75 16.47
C LYS A 34 -0.35 1.43 15.11
N TYR A 35 -1.20 0.94 14.21
CA TYR A 35 -1.27 1.44 12.84
C TYR A 35 -2.60 1.09 12.15
N SER A 36 -2.92 1.88 11.14
CA SER A 36 -4.03 1.63 10.22
C SER A 36 -3.58 0.83 8.99
N VAL A 37 -4.52 0.22 8.27
CA VAL A 37 -4.23 -0.60 7.07
C VAL A 37 -5.01 -0.10 5.87
N ILE A 38 -4.33 0.04 4.73
CA ILE A 38 -4.92 0.37 3.43
C ILE A 38 -4.56 -0.70 2.39
N LEU A 39 -5.54 -1.05 1.57
CA LEU A 39 -5.45 -1.94 0.42
C LEU A 39 -5.63 -1.10 -0.85
N MET A 40 -4.53 -0.70 -1.46
CA MET A 40 -4.51 0.11 -2.67
C MET A 40 -4.56 -0.73 -3.95
N SER A 41 -5.09 -0.16 -5.03
CA SER A 41 -5.01 -0.75 -6.37
C SER A 41 -4.91 0.31 -7.46
N GLN A 42 -3.82 0.27 -8.24
CA GLN A 42 -3.62 1.12 -9.43
C GLN A 42 -4.08 0.43 -10.72
N ARG A 43 -4.87 -0.64 -10.63
CA ARG A 43 -5.33 -1.39 -11.81
C ARG A 43 -6.33 -0.55 -12.60
N SER A 44 -6.33 -0.67 -13.92
CA SER A 44 -7.23 0.10 -14.81
C SER A 44 -8.72 -0.10 -14.51
N ASN A 45 -9.10 -1.24 -13.91
CA ASN A 45 -10.46 -1.57 -13.51
C ASN A 45 -10.70 -1.45 -11.99
N ALA A 46 -9.79 -0.82 -11.25
CA ALA A 46 -9.98 -0.57 -9.83
C ALA A 46 -11.17 0.39 -9.63
N PRO A 47 -11.98 0.20 -8.57
CA PRO A 47 -13.15 1.03 -8.31
C PRO A 47 -12.79 2.43 -7.76
N TYR A 48 -11.52 2.68 -7.47
CA TYR A 48 -10.97 3.85 -6.81
C TYR A 48 -9.69 4.27 -7.52
N ARG A 49 -9.36 5.57 -7.51
CA ARG A 49 -8.27 6.17 -8.28
C ARG A 49 -7.00 6.35 -7.45
N ASP A 50 -6.51 5.25 -6.90
CA ASP A 50 -5.25 5.26 -6.14
C ASP A 50 -4.07 5.50 -7.08
N LYS A 51 -3.06 6.26 -6.63
CA LYS A 51 -1.84 6.47 -7.39
C LYS A 51 -0.62 6.66 -6.50
N ILE A 52 0.52 6.19 -6.99
CA ILE A 52 1.84 6.58 -6.48
C ILE A 52 2.31 7.78 -7.30
N LEU A 53 2.73 8.86 -6.64
CA LEU A 53 3.21 10.06 -7.30
C LEU A 53 4.59 9.84 -7.93
N SER A 54 5.01 10.79 -8.78
CA SER A 54 6.28 10.71 -9.52
C SER A 54 7.53 10.70 -8.64
N ASP A 55 7.43 11.13 -7.38
CA ASP A 55 8.50 11.02 -6.38
C ASP A 55 8.75 9.56 -5.96
N GLY A 56 7.81 8.65 -6.23
CA GLY A 56 7.88 7.23 -5.92
C GLY A 56 7.74 6.90 -4.44
N ILE A 57 7.38 7.88 -3.60
CA ILE A 57 7.28 7.73 -2.13
C ILE A 57 5.98 8.32 -1.56
N THR A 58 5.23 9.07 -2.36
CA THR A 58 3.92 9.60 -1.97
C THR A 58 2.80 8.81 -2.63
N VAL A 59 1.75 8.50 -1.85
CA VAL A 59 0.53 7.84 -2.30
C VAL A 59 -0.64 8.81 -2.17
N GLU A 60 -1.42 8.95 -3.24
CA GLU A 60 -2.78 9.47 -3.15
C GLU A 60 -3.75 8.28 -3.15
N TYR A 61 -4.58 8.19 -2.12
CA TYR A 61 -5.52 7.10 -1.91
C TYR A 61 -6.95 7.64 -1.84
N GLU A 62 -7.84 7.15 -2.70
CA GLU A 62 -9.24 7.58 -2.68
C GLU A 62 -9.96 6.94 -1.49
N GLY A 63 -10.71 7.76 -0.76
CA GLY A 63 -11.57 7.30 0.33
C GLY A 63 -12.64 6.34 -0.15
N HIS A 64 -13.38 5.77 0.80
CA HIS A 64 -14.32 4.69 0.52
C HIS A 64 -15.76 5.18 0.49
N ASP A 65 -16.55 4.49 -0.31
CA ASP A 65 -17.97 4.73 -0.40
C ASP A 65 -18.69 4.16 0.82
N GLN A 66 -19.88 4.68 1.13
CA GLN A 66 -20.74 3.94 2.05
C GLN A 66 -21.17 2.60 1.44
N PRO A 67 -21.40 1.58 2.29
CA PRO A 67 -21.98 0.34 1.84
C PRO A 67 -23.31 0.56 1.12
N ARG A 68 -23.62 -0.31 0.15
CA ARG A 68 -24.94 -0.34 -0.48
C ARG A 68 -25.99 -0.66 0.57
N THR A 69 -27.11 0.05 0.52
CA THR A 69 -28.27 -0.19 1.39
C THR A 69 -29.55 -0.17 0.56
N ARG A 70 -30.69 -0.50 1.16
CA ARG A 70 -32.00 -0.37 0.48
C ARG A 70 -32.30 1.05 -0.01
N TYR A 71 -31.68 2.06 0.61
CA TYR A 71 -31.82 3.47 0.22
C TYR A 71 -30.68 3.96 -0.67
N ILE A 72 -29.54 3.27 -0.65
CA ILE A 72 -28.33 3.61 -1.42
C ILE A 72 -28.07 2.48 -2.42
N ILE A 73 -28.74 2.57 -3.57
CA ILE A 73 -28.65 1.57 -4.63
C ILE A 73 -27.29 1.65 -5.33
N ASN A 74 -26.80 2.86 -5.58
CA ASN A 74 -25.50 3.09 -6.21
C ASN A 74 -24.67 4.16 -5.46
N PRO A 75 -23.74 3.74 -4.58
CA PRO A 75 -22.89 4.65 -3.81
C PRO A 75 -22.02 5.57 -4.68
N LYS A 76 -21.72 5.21 -5.93
CA LYS A 76 -20.86 5.98 -6.84
C LYS A 76 -21.45 7.30 -7.34
N TYR A 77 -22.69 7.60 -6.98
CA TYR A 77 -23.33 8.90 -7.24
C TYR A 77 -23.53 9.74 -5.98
N LEU A 78 -23.07 9.26 -4.82
CA LEU A 78 -23.18 9.97 -3.56
C LEU A 78 -21.80 10.39 -3.09
N ASP A 79 -21.71 11.64 -2.65
CA ASP A 79 -20.53 12.17 -1.96
C ASP A 79 -20.09 11.21 -0.85
N GLN A 80 -18.78 10.97 -0.79
CA GLN A 80 -18.22 10.15 0.26
C GLN A 80 -18.40 10.85 1.60
N PRO A 81 -19.03 10.21 2.58
CA PRO A 81 -19.37 10.91 3.80
C PRO A 81 -18.33 10.69 4.88
N ARG A 82 -18.12 11.74 5.67
CA ARG A 82 -17.29 11.72 6.87
C ARG A 82 -17.93 10.93 8.01
N ALA A 83 -19.25 11.01 8.15
CA ALA A 83 -20.02 10.31 9.17
C ALA A 83 -21.19 9.54 8.54
N THR A 84 -21.67 8.51 9.25
CA THR A 84 -22.93 7.87 8.91
C THR A 84 -24.10 8.81 9.19
N ILE A 85 -25.30 8.45 8.73
CA ILE A 85 -26.53 9.21 9.04
C ILE A 85 -26.79 9.32 10.54
N ASN A 86 -26.27 8.39 11.34
CA ASN A 86 -26.41 8.38 12.80
C ASN A 86 -25.26 9.13 13.51
N GLY A 87 -24.40 9.83 12.77
CA GLY A 87 -23.31 10.63 13.32
C GLY A 87 -22.04 9.86 13.71
N THR A 88 -22.01 8.53 13.58
CA THR A 88 -20.77 7.76 13.79
C THR A 88 -19.78 7.99 12.65
N PHE A 89 -18.49 8.14 12.93
CA PHE A 89 -17.50 8.32 11.87
C PHE A 89 -17.43 7.11 10.92
N THR A 90 -17.32 7.39 9.63
CA THR A 90 -16.94 6.38 8.64
C THR A 90 -15.42 6.14 8.73
N GLN A 91 -14.90 5.19 7.95
CA GLN A 91 -13.45 5.06 7.81
C GLN A 91 -12.83 6.37 7.30
N ASN A 92 -13.43 7.03 6.31
CA ASN A 92 -13.00 8.35 5.86
C ASN A 92 -12.98 9.36 7.01
N GLY A 93 -14.02 9.34 7.86
CA GLY A 93 -14.09 10.22 9.04
C GLY A 93 -12.96 10.00 10.04
N HIS A 94 -12.61 8.75 10.32
CA HIS A 94 -11.51 8.43 11.21
C HIS A 94 -10.15 8.84 10.64
N PHE A 95 -9.87 8.52 9.37
CA PHE A 95 -8.64 8.93 8.70
C PHE A 95 -8.52 10.46 8.61
N ALA A 96 -9.60 11.15 8.25
CA ALA A 96 -9.61 12.60 8.17
C ALA A 96 -9.43 13.27 9.55
N LEU A 97 -10.05 12.71 10.60
CA LEU A 97 -9.84 13.18 11.97
C LEU A 97 -8.39 13.01 12.41
N ALA A 98 -7.73 11.92 12.04
CA ALA A 98 -6.32 11.71 12.35
C ALA A 98 -5.43 12.77 11.68
N VAL A 99 -5.70 13.12 10.41
CA VAL A 99 -5.03 14.24 9.73
C VAL A 99 -5.31 15.57 10.44
N ASP A 100 -6.57 15.85 10.80
CA ASP A 100 -6.94 17.10 11.46
C ASP A 100 -6.20 17.28 12.80
N LYS A 101 -5.98 16.19 13.55
CA LYS A 101 -5.19 16.18 14.78
C LYS A 101 -3.69 16.38 14.52
N PHE A 102 -3.15 15.71 13.50
CA PHE A 102 -1.76 15.87 13.09
C PHE A 102 -1.45 17.32 12.68
N LYS A 103 -2.30 17.93 11.85
CA LYS A 103 -2.16 19.33 11.43
C LYS A 103 -2.26 20.34 12.57
N ARG A 104 -2.99 20.00 13.64
CA ARG A 104 -3.10 20.81 14.86
C ARG A 104 -1.99 20.52 15.89
N HIS A 105 -1.06 19.63 15.56
CA HIS A 105 0.03 19.20 16.44
C HIS A 105 -0.45 18.57 17.76
N GLU A 106 -1.64 17.94 17.77
CA GLU A 106 -2.18 17.26 18.95
C GLU A 106 -1.70 15.81 19.06
N GLU A 107 -1.53 15.15 17.90
CA GLU A 107 -1.02 13.78 17.78
C GLU A 107 0.00 13.73 16.63
N GLY A 108 0.84 12.69 16.61
CA GLY A 108 1.68 12.39 15.45
C GLY A 108 0.85 11.98 14.23
N ALA A 109 1.47 11.93 13.05
CA ALA A 109 0.81 11.40 11.86
C ALA A 109 0.40 9.94 12.10
N GLU A 110 -0.80 9.56 11.64
CA GLU A 110 -1.25 8.18 11.75
C GLU A 110 -0.38 7.30 10.83
N LEU A 111 0.23 6.27 11.42
CA LEU A 111 1.03 5.30 10.68
C LEU A 111 0.09 4.33 9.95
N VAL A 112 0.31 4.18 8.64
CA VAL A 112 -0.54 3.38 7.75
C VAL A 112 0.30 2.33 7.02
N LYS A 113 -0.06 1.07 7.18
CA LYS A 113 0.51 -0.03 6.43
C LYS A 113 -0.22 -0.19 5.09
N VAL A 114 0.52 -0.18 3.99
CA VAL A 114 -0.06 -0.16 2.64
C VAL A 114 0.23 -1.47 1.90
N TYR A 115 -0.83 -2.15 1.48
CA TYR A 115 -0.77 -3.31 0.58
C TYR A 115 -1.25 -2.93 -0.81
N GLU A 116 -0.49 -3.29 -1.84
CA GLU A 116 -0.81 -3.02 -3.23
C GLU A 116 -1.32 -4.29 -3.94
N LYS A 117 -2.48 -4.20 -4.58
CA LYS A 117 -3.01 -5.28 -5.40
C LYS A 117 -2.31 -5.35 -6.74
N ILE A 118 -1.54 -6.41 -6.98
CA ILE A 118 -0.84 -6.64 -8.25
C ILE A 118 -1.74 -7.39 -9.23
N LEU A 119 -2.33 -8.50 -8.79
CA LEU A 119 -3.22 -9.36 -9.59
C LEU A 119 -4.35 -9.91 -8.72
N PRO A 120 -5.39 -10.57 -9.30
CA PRO A 120 -6.36 -11.31 -8.50
C PRO A 120 -5.67 -12.28 -7.54
N GLY A 121 -5.88 -12.09 -6.23
CA GLY A 121 -5.29 -12.92 -5.19
C GLY A 121 -3.81 -12.64 -4.86
N VAL A 122 -3.12 -11.79 -5.61
CA VAL A 122 -1.70 -11.47 -5.42
C VAL A 122 -1.55 -10.02 -4.97
N TRP A 123 -0.97 -9.85 -3.79
CA TRP A 123 -0.73 -8.59 -3.12
C TRP A 123 0.76 -8.37 -2.90
N SER A 124 1.14 -7.12 -2.72
CA SER A 124 2.50 -6.76 -2.36
C SER A 124 2.53 -5.76 -1.21
N LEU A 125 3.36 -5.99 -0.19
CA LEU A 125 3.52 -5.02 0.90
C LEU A 125 4.39 -3.85 0.43
N LYS A 126 3.88 -2.62 0.53
CA LYS A 126 4.63 -1.40 0.19
C LYS A 126 5.40 -0.82 1.38
N GLY A 127 5.01 -1.20 2.58
CA GLY A 127 5.59 -0.73 3.83
C GLY A 127 4.65 0.22 4.57
N PHE A 128 5.23 1.01 5.46
CA PHE A 128 4.50 1.96 6.30
C PHE A 128 4.61 3.39 5.75
N PHE A 129 3.52 4.14 5.87
CA PHE A 129 3.38 5.50 5.38
C PHE A 129 2.75 6.36 6.45
N ASP A 130 3.20 7.60 6.56
CA ASP A 130 2.60 8.60 7.43
C ASP A 130 1.42 9.23 6.68
N LEU A 131 0.23 9.23 7.30
CA LEU A 131 -0.94 9.93 6.79
C LEU A 131 -0.80 11.42 7.09
N VAL A 132 -0.40 12.20 6.08
CA VAL A 132 0.03 13.60 6.27
C VAL A 132 -1.05 14.61 5.91
N ASP A 133 -1.94 14.27 4.97
CA ASP A 133 -2.97 15.20 4.50
C ASP A 133 -4.20 14.46 3.92
N TYR A 134 -5.30 15.19 3.71
CA TYR A 134 -6.39 14.82 2.81
C TYR A 134 -6.99 16.06 2.16
N LYS A 135 -7.60 15.85 1.01
CA LYS A 135 -8.43 16.84 0.30
C LYS A 135 -9.75 16.20 -0.09
N ILE A 136 -10.73 17.04 -0.41
CA ILE A 136 -11.99 16.62 -1.03
C ILE A 136 -11.94 17.08 -2.47
N GLU A 137 -12.11 16.15 -3.41
CA GLU A 137 -12.10 16.43 -4.84
C GLU A 137 -13.40 16.01 -5.50
N LEU A 138 -13.87 16.79 -6.47
CA LEU A 138 -14.96 16.40 -7.35
C LEU A 138 -14.42 15.43 -8.40
N ASP A 139 -14.84 14.16 -8.37
CA ASP A 139 -14.39 13.10 -9.30
C ASP A 139 -15.05 13.17 -10.69
N GLY A 140 -15.81 14.23 -10.94
CA GLY A 140 -16.68 14.45 -12.11
C GLY A 140 -18.15 14.14 -11.84
N LYS A 141 -18.48 13.47 -10.73
CA LYS A 141 -19.87 13.12 -10.36
C LYS A 141 -20.20 13.47 -8.91
N ARG A 142 -19.22 13.37 -8.02
CA ARG A 142 -19.40 13.51 -6.57
C ARG A 142 -18.09 13.91 -5.89
N ASN A 143 -18.21 14.38 -4.67
CA ASN A 143 -17.06 14.65 -3.81
C ASN A 143 -16.51 13.36 -3.21
N VAL A 144 -15.21 13.14 -3.35
CA VAL A 144 -14.48 12.01 -2.78
C VAL A 144 -13.35 12.50 -1.89
N PHE A 145 -13.01 11.73 -0.86
CA PHE A 145 -11.81 11.98 -0.09
C PHE A 145 -10.59 11.51 -0.90
N VAL A 146 -9.52 12.29 -0.87
CA VAL A 146 -8.22 11.87 -1.37
C VAL A 146 -7.22 12.06 -0.23
N PHE A 147 -6.77 10.95 0.34
CA PHE A 147 -5.80 10.90 1.41
C PHE A 147 -4.38 10.90 0.82
N ILE A 148 -3.49 11.68 1.42
CA ILE A 148 -2.10 11.83 1.00
C ILE A 148 -1.23 11.17 2.06
N LEU A 149 -0.46 10.17 1.63
CA LEU A 149 0.43 9.40 2.49
C LEU A 149 1.87 9.52 1.98
N SER A 150 2.83 9.72 2.88
CA SER A 150 4.26 9.78 2.55
C SER A 150 4.98 8.61 3.18
N LEU A 151 5.95 8.01 2.49
CA LEU A 151 6.72 6.88 3.00
C LEU A 151 7.34 7.21 4.37
N SER A 152 7.00 6.43 5.39
CA SER A 152 7.38 6.71 6.77
C SER A 152 8.87 6.39 7.00
N ALA A 153 9.52 7.13 7.90
CA ALA A 153 10.81 6.71 8.43
C ALA A 153 10.69 5.44 9.31
N GLU A 154 9.50 5.20 9.87
CA GLU A 154 9.18 4.08 10.77
C GLU A 154 8.71 2.84 9.99
N GLN A 155 9.58 2.28 9.16
CA GLN A 155 9.23 1.07 8.38
C GLN A 155 9.27 -0.21 9.22
N ASN A 156 9.75 -0.12 10.45
CA ASN A 156 9.86 -1.24 11.34
C ASN A 156 9.39 -0.78 12.71
N THR A 157 8.16 -1.14 13.07
CA THR A 157 7.60 -0.82 14.39
C THR A 157 8.42 -1.43 15.54
N ASP A 158 9.30 -2.39 15.24
CA ASP A 158 10.14 -3.12 16.20
C ASP A 158 11.66 -2.95 15.98
N SER A 159 12.13 -2.10 15.07
CA SER A 159 13.58 -1.90 14.85
C SER A 159 13.95 -0.46 14.50
N LYS A 160 14.83 0.15 15.32
CA LYS A 160 15.37 1.54 15.21
C LYS A 160 16.27 1.80 13.98
N ALA A 161 16.22 0.98 12.94
CA ALA A 161 17.05 1.20 11.75
C ALA A 161 16.44 2.31 10.90
N LYS A 162 17.03 3.51 10.93
CA LYS A 162 16.67 4.61 10.02
C LYS A 162 16.93 4.16 8.58
N ILE A 163 15.89 4.15 7.77
CA ILE A 163 16.02 3.84 6.35
C ILE A 163 16.35 5.13 5.62
N ASP A 164 17.36 5.06 4.75
CA ASP A 164 17.65 6.17 3.85
C ASP A 164 16.55 6.29 2.80
N LEU A 165 15.58 7.17 3.09
CA LEU A 165 14.43 7.44 2.23
C LEU A 165 14.86 7.98 0.86
N LYS A 166 16.04 8.63 0.74
CA LYS A 166 16.55 9.13 -0.55
C LYS A 166 16.83 8.00 -1.54
N HIS A 167 17.07 6.79 -1.02
CA HIS A 167 17.40 5.61 -1.80
C HIS A 167 16.29 4.57 -1.86
N THR A 168 15.08 4.88 -1.39
CA THR A 168 13.93 3.98 -1.51
C THR A 168 12.93 4.54 -2.50
N ARG A 169 12.98 4.07 -3.76
CA ARG A 169 11.85 4.25 -4.68
C ARG A 169 11.03 2.97 -4.75
N LEU A 170 9.74 3.08 -4.44
CA LEU A 170 8.80 1.97 -4.58
C LEU A 170 8.80 1.47 -6.03
N ILE A 171 8.74 0.14 -6.22
CA ILE A 171 8.59 -0.44 -7.56
C ILE A 171 7.18 -0.09 -8.07
N GLN A 172 7.09 0.43 -9.28
CA GLN A 172 5.82 0.80 -9.92
C GLN A 172 4.95 -0.44 -10.17
N SER A 173 3.63 -0.27 -10.14
CA SER A 173 2.66 -1.35 -10.32
C SER A 173 2.83 -2.08 -11.64
N GLU A 174 3.05 -1.33 -12.72
CA GLU A 174 3.23 -1.85 -14.07
C GLU A 174 4.47 -2.74 -14.14
N VAL A 175 5.56 -2.31 -13.51
CA VAL A 175 6.81 -3.07 -13.41
C VAL A 175 6.59 -4.37 -12.64
N LYS A 176 5.88 -4.34 -11.50
CA LYS A 176 5.54 -5.54 -10.72
C LYS A 176 4.69 -6.52 -11.53
N MET A 177 3.68 -6.03 -12.25
CA MET A 177 2.83 -6.86 -13.10
C MET A 177 3.63 -7.49 -14.25
N GLU A 178 4.52 -6.75 -14.89
CA GLU A 178 5.37 -7.23 -15.97
C GLU A 178 6.34 -8.31 -15.47
N VAL A 179 7.02 -8.05 -14.35
CA VAL A 179 7.93 -9.00 -13.70
C VAL A 179 7.19 -10.25 -13.28
N TRP A 180 6.00 -10.13 -12.69
CA TRP A 180 5.19 -11.29 -12.30
C TRP A 180 4.85 -12.18 -13.50
N LYS A 181 4.43 -11.56 -14.62
CA LYS A 181 4.10 -12.29 -15.85
C LYS A 181 5.33 -12.96 -16.46
N ARG A 182 6.45 -12.24 -16.53
CA ARG A 182 7.73 -12.71 -17.07
C ARG A 182 8.29 -13.88 -16.26
N ASP A 183 8.27 -13.76 -14.94
CA ASP A 183 8.84 -14.75 -14.01
C ASP A 183 7.83 -15.85 -13.64
N HIS A 184 6.63 -15.81 -14.24
CA HIS A 184 5.55 -16.78 -14.04
C HIS A 184 5.15 -16.99 -12.57
N GLY A 185 5.25 -15.95 -11.74
CA GLY A 185 5.00 -16.04 -10.30
C GLY A 185 5.93 -17.02 -9.58
N LYS A 186 7.18 -17.16 -10.04
CA LYS A 186 8.18 -18.08 -9.50
C LYS A 186 9.51 -17.37 -9.27
N CYS A 187 10.28 -17.89 -8.32
CA CYS A 187 11.67 -17.50 -8.13
C CYS A 187 12.48 -17.82 -9.40
N VAL A 188 13.18 -16.83 -9.96
CA VAL A 188 13.96 -17.03 -11.19
C VAL A 188 15.18 -17.94 -11.02
N LYS A 189 15.62 -18.18 -9.77
CA LYS A 189 16.79 -19.02 -9.47
C LYS A 189 16.41 -20.50 -9.26
N CYS A 190 15.30 -20.78 -8.58
CA CYS A 190 14.94 -22.15 -8.19
C CYS A 190 13.52 -22.59 -8.55
N GLY A 191 12.68 -21.71 -9.12
CA GLY A 191 11.31 -22.03 -9.50
C GLY A 191 10.30 -22.10 -8.33
N SER A 192 10.71 -21.82 -7.09
CA SER A 192 9.80 -21.77 -5.94
C SER A 192 8.67 -20.76 -6.16
N THR A 193 7.46 -21.08 -5.69
CA THR A 193 6.29 -20.19 -5.71
C THR A 193 5.96 -19.61 -4.33
N LYS A 194 6.82 -19.84 -3.33
CA LYS A 194 6.56 -19.48 -1.92
C LYS A 194 7.51 -18.38 -1.45
N ASN A 195 7.01 -17.52 -0.55
CA ASN A 195 7.77 -16.44 0.07
C ASN A 195 8.55 -15.63 -0.97
N LEU A 196 7.82 -15.12 -1.97
CA LEU A 196 8.41 -14.39 -3.08
C LEU A 196 8.55 -12.91 -2.73
N HIS A 197 9.59 -12.29 -3.28
CA HIS A 197 9.88 -10.87 -3.13
C HIS A 197 10.23 -10.30 -4.50
N PHE A 198 9.80 -9.08 -4.79
CA PHE A 198 10.40 -8.32 -5.89
C PHE A 198 11.75 -7.78 -5.41
N ASP A 199 12.82 -8.19 -6.08
CA ASP A 199 14.19 -7.78 -5.78
C ASP A 199 14.79 -7.02 -6.97
N HIS A 200 15.63 -6.03 -6.69
CA HIS A 200 16.35 -5.30 -7.73
C HIS A 200 17.67 -5.99 -8.08
N GLU A 201 17.96 -6.18 -9.36
CA GLU A 201 19.24 -6.75 -9.79
C GLU A 201 20.42 -5.85 -9.42
N LEU A 202 20.39 -4.60 -9.88
CA LEU A 202 21.22 -3.52 -9.36
C LEU A 202 20.45 -2.82 -8.24
N PRO A 203 20.94 -2.83 -6.99
CA PRO A 203 20.31 -2.10 -5.90
C PRO A 203 20.15 -0.62 -6.22
N PHE A 204 19.06 0.01 -5.77
CA PHE A 204 18.84 1.45 -5.97
C PHE A 204 20.01 2.29 -5.44
N SER A 205 20.60 1.90 -4.30
CA SER A 205 21.78 2.54 -3.70
C SER A 205 23.02 2.57 -4.61
N LYS A 206 23.01 1.78 -5.69
CA LYS A 206 24.07 1.70 -6.69
C LYS A 206 23.61 2.21 -8.07
N GLY A 207 22.52 2.97 -8.13
CA GLY A 207 21.96 3.53 -9.37
C GLY A 207 20.92 2.64 -10.07
N GLY A 208 20.47 1.57 -9.42
CA GLY A 208 19.40 0.72 -9.93
C GLY A 208 18.09 1.47 -10.12
N THR A 209 17.40 1.21 -11.24
CA THR A 209 16.09 1.80 -11.53
C THR A 209 14.94 0.91 -11.06
N SER A 210 13.90 1.53 -10.49
CA SER A 210 12.61 0.89 -10.20
C SER A 210 11.59 1.08 -11.34
N LEU A 211 12.00 1.73 -12.44
CA LEU A 211 11.12 2.14 -13.55
C LEU A 211 10.98 1.09 -14.66
N THR A 212 11.80 0.05 -14.64
CA THR A 212 11.81 -0.97 -15.71
C THR A 212 11.84 -2.37 -15.11
N SER A 213 11.09 -3.30 -15.70
CA SER A 213 11.12 -4.73 -15.36
C SER A 213 12.51 -5.36 -15.49
N LYS A 214 13.37 -4.81 -16.36
CA LYS A 214 14.73 -5.32 -16.59
C LYS A 214 15.60 -5.34 -15.34
N ASN A 215 15.39 -4.41 -14.41
CA ASN A 215 16.18 -4.32 -13.17
C ASN A 215 15.46 -4.94 -11.97
N VAL A 216 14.33 -5.65 -12.17
CA VAL A 216 13.51 -6.23 -11.10
C VAL A 216 13.21 -7.69 -11.41
N ARG A 217 13.22 -8.55 -10.40
CA ARG A 217 12.97 -10.00 -10.53
C ARG A 217 12.26 -10.57 -9.32
N LEU A 218 11.64 -11.74 -9.47
CA LEU A 218 11.11 -12.52 -8.35
C LEU A 218 12.18 -13.44 -7.77
N LEU A 219 12.43 -13.32 -6.46
CA LEU A 219 13.25 -14.25 -5.69
C LEU A 219 12.45 -14.81 -4.52
N CYS A 220 12.67 -16.08 -4.18
CA CYS A 220 12.21 -16.58 -2.89
C CYS A 220 13.08 -16.05 -1.75
N MET A 221 12.55 -16.07 -0.52
CA MET A 221 13.24 -15.60 0.68
C MET A 221 14.70 -16.11 0.80
N GLU A 222 14.95 -17.40 0.53
CA GLU A 222 16.29 -18.00 0.61
C GLU A 222 17.28 -17.34 -0.37
N HIS A 223 16.89 -17.20 -1.64
CA HIS A 223 17.74 -16.59 -2.67
C HIS A 223 17.88 -15.08 -2.47
N ASN A 224 16.81 -14.41 -2.01
CA ASN A 224 16.85 -13.00 -1.67
C ASN A 224 17.86 -12.72 -0.54
N LEU A 225 17.82 -13.54 0.52
CA LEU A 225 18.76 -13.44 1.64
C LEU A 225 20.19 -13.78 1.22
N ALA A 226 20.39 -14.81 0.39
CA ALA A 226 21.70 -15.21 -0.10
C ALA A 226 22.37 -14.10 -0.93
N LYS A 227 21.60 -13.39 -1.76
CA LYS A 227 22.07 -12.23 -2.53
C LYS A 227 22.45 -11.07 -1.63
N SER A 228 21.60 -10.73 -0.64
CA SER A 228 21.79 -9.53 0.18
C SER A 228 22.02 -8.27 -0.69
N ALA A 229 23.05 -7.46 -0.42
CA ALA A 229 23.41 -6.28 -1.21
C ALA A 229 24.43 -6.55 -2.34
N LYS A 230 24.70 -7.82 -2.68
CA LYS A 230 25.63 -8.21 -3.74
C LYS A 230 24.99 -7.97 -5.12
N ILE A 231 25.81 -7.53 -6.06
CA ILE A 231 25.43 -7.44 -7.48
C ILE A 231 25.70 -8.83 -8.08
N GLU A 232 24.76 -9.35 -8.84
CA GLU A 232 24.88 -10.58 -9.63
C GLU A 232 24.61 -10.29 -11.10
#